data_AF-A0A5U2TZC1-F1
#
_entry.id   AF-A0A5U2TZC1-F1
#
_cell.length_a   1.000
_cell.length_b   1.000
_cell.length_c   1.000
_cell.angle_alpha   90.00
_cell.angle_beta   90.00
_cell.angle_gamma   90.00
#
_symmetry.space_group_name_H-M   'P 1'
#
loop_
_entity.id
_entity.type
_entity.pdbx_description
1 polymer ?
#
loop_
_entity_poly.entity_id
_entity_poly.type
_entity_poly.pdbx_seq_one_letter_code
_entity_poly.pdbx_strand_id
1 'polypeptide(L)'
;LEVDEDGCIISAEEYYPYGGTSLWTGRGETEADDKTVRYSGKEQDATGLYYYGYRYYQPWAGRWTSADPAGAVDGLNLYRMCRNNPVTFRDSNGLLTEAEIQTLMLQTRQHMSQTGKDLESVMHNILGLNGDDAAVIRSRLGNTLPEPTASTSGMSEITALQEQIAAMSMTTEYVHPHMQLASPMAESLQCPPFTSSGKSYEDIYEMGSSKVPLPAITPELLTSQFPDMSEADRQALEYIADPENFSHTLNADGTVISISKKRPNSIFRNNYTADTWTFISNLKYQPDGGTLPYFASHIAQYQYLLAAVSGGWVGQMPFVLIRENVINQTTLNNTEWLNGEELKTAFLNNTPNGKSTAKILQAFKLSAISVEKEYVDREVNFSVLLMPEY
;
A
#
# COMPACT_ATOMS: atom_id res chain seq x y z
N LEU A 1 -14.53 14.85 17.54
CA LEU A 1 -14.39 15.15 18.98
C LEU A 1 -13.00 15.69 19.19
N GLU A 2 -12.89 16.77 19.95
CA GLU A 2 -11.64 17.39 20.39
C GLU A 2 -11.63 17.35 21.92
N VAL A 3 -10.50 16.97 22.50
CA VAL A 3 -10.35 16.75 23.94
C VAL A 3 -9.07 17.41 24.45
N ASP A 4 -9.06 17.85 25.71
CA ASP A 4 -7.88 18.40 26.37
C ASP A 4 -6.94 17.30 26.89
N GLU A 5 -5.81 17.71 27.49
CA GLU A 5 -4.79 16.80 28.04
C GLU A 5 -5.34 15.87 29.14
N ASP A 6 -6.43 16.27 29.80
CA ASP A 6 -7.11 15.50 30.84
C ASP A 6 -8.23 14.60 30.26
N GLY A 7 -8.45 14.62 28.95
CA GLY A 7 -9.47 13.84 28.25
C GLY A 7 -10.89 14.44 28.36
N CYS A 8 -11.02 15.68 28.82
CA CYS A 8 -12.31 16.38 28.84
C CYS A 8 -12.63 16.94 27.45
N ILE A 9 -13.91 16.94 27.08
CA ILE A 9 -14.37 17.42 25.76
C ILE A 9 -14.20 18.94 25.66
N ILE A 10 -13.46 19.38 24.64
CA ILE A 10 -13.34 20.78 24.21
C ILE A 10 -14.45 21.10 23.20
N SER A 11 -14.51 20.33 22.10
CA SER A 11 -15.50 20.51 21.05
C SER A 11 -16.03 19.19 20.47
N ALA A 12 -17.29 19.19 20.06
CA ALA A 12 -17.89 18.10 19.29
C ALA A 12 -18.55 18.67 18.04
N GLU A 13 -18.33 17.99 16.92
CA GLU A 13 -18.83 18.40 15.62
C GLU A 13 -19.32 17.18 14.86
N GLU A 14 -20.48 17.33 14.23
CA GLU A 14 -21.07 16.37 13.31
C GLU A 14 -21.26 17.03 11.94
N TYR A 15 -21.28 16.20 10.90
CA TYR A 15 -21.35 16.66 9.52
C TYR A 15 -22.50 15.98 8.78
N TYR A 16 -23.17 16.74 7.92
CA TYR A 16 -23.92 16.18 6.80
C TYR A 16 -23.00 15.33 5.90
N PRO A 17 -23.54 14.38 5.11
CA PRO A 17 -22.73 13.48 4.29
C PRO A 17 -21.68 14.18 3.42
N TYR A 18 -22.01 15.34 2.86
CA TYR A 18 -21.14 16.14 1.99
C TYR A 18 -20.31 17.21 2.74
N GLY A 19 -20.24 17.17 4.06
CA GLY A 19 -19.29 17.95 4.85
C GLY A 19 -19.75 19.32 5.32
N GLY A 20 -21.02 19.67 5.14
CA GLY A 20 -21.62 20.78 5.87
C GLY A 20 -21.75 20.42 7.34
N THR A 21 -21.40 21.32 8.27
CA THR A 21 -21.55 21.08 9.71
C THR A 21 -23.04 20.99 10.08
N SER A 22 -23.46 19.88 10.68
CA SER A 22 -24.83 19.64 11.13
C SER A 22 -25.02 19.96 12.61
N LEU A 23 -23.97 19.71 13.41
CA LEU A 23 -23.92 20.02 14.83
C LEU A 23 -22.55 20.60 15.15
N TRP A 24 -22.51 21.67 15.93
CA TRP A 24 -21.29 22.23 16.49
C TRP A 24 -21.55 22.61 17.95
N THR A 25 -20.74 22.08 18.87
CA THR A 25 -20.78 22.42 20.29
C THR A 25 -19.36 22.55 20.83
N GLY A 26 -19.13 23.56 21.68
CA GLY A 26 -17.85 23.83 22.33
C GLY A 26 -18.02 24.25 23.78
N ARG A 27 -16.99 24.07 24.61
CA ARG A 27 -16.98 24.45 26.03
C ARG A 27 -16.94 25.97 26.25
N GLY A 28 -16.47 26.74 25.28
CA GLY A 28 -16.48 28.21 25.24
C GLY A 28 -16.33 28.76 23.82
N GLU A 29 -16.74 30.02 23.59
CA GLU A 29 -16.68 30.67 22.25
C GLU A 29 -15.23 30.79 21.74
N THR A 30 -14.27 31.09 22.62
CA THR A 30 -12.87 31.32 22.23
C THR A 30 -12.15 30.05 21.79
N GLU A 31 -12.45 28.91 22.42
CA GLU A 31 -11.85 27.60 22.07
C GLU A 31 -12.48 27.02 20.79
N ALA A 32 -13.69 27.46 20.42
CA ALA A 32 -14.34 27.04 19.18
C ALA A 32 -13.76 27.72 17.94
N ASP A 33 -13.21 28.92 18.08
CA ASP A 33 -12.65 29.71 16.97
C ASP A 33 -11.28 29.19 16.50
N ASP A 34 -10.54 28.49 17.36
CA ASP A 34 -9.21 27.97 17.03
C ASP A 34 -9.23 26.70 16.15
N LYS A 35 -10.41 26.10 15.93
CA LYS A 35 -10.55 24.85 15.17
C LYS A 35 -10.76 25.08 13.68
N THR A 36 -9.67 24.91 12.94
CA THR A 36 -9.58 25.08 11.47
C THR A 36 -9.73 23.77 10.70
N VAL A 37 -9.22 22.65 11.23
CA VAL A 37 -9.34 21.32 10.60
C VAL A 37 -10.67 20.67 10.99
N ARG A 38 -11.49 20.33 9.99
CA ARG A 38 -12.86 19.85 10.19
C ARG A 38 -13.16 18.63 9.32
N TYR A 39 -14.08 18.76 8.36
CA TYR A 39 -14.53 17.66 7.53
C TYR A 39 -13.37 17.01 6.75
N SER A 40 -13.38 15.67 6.69
CA SER A 40 -12.35 14.89 6.01
C SER A 40 -10.90 15.18 6.44
N GLY A 41 -10.68 15.76 7.62
CA GLY A 41 -9.34 16.13 8.08
C GLY A 41 -8.74 17.28 7.26
N LYS A 42 -9.60 18.09 6.63
CA LYS A 42 -9.21 19.24 5.81
C LYS A 42 -9.56 20.54 6.50
N GLU A 43 -8.76 21.55 6.20
CA GLU A 43 -8.97 22.90 6.70
C GLU A 43 -10.18 23.53 6.02
N GLN A 44 -11.08 24.11 6.82
CA GLN A 44 -12.15 24.97 6.35
C GLN A 44 -11.72 26.43 6.47
N ASP A 45 -11.60 27.11 5.32
CA ASP A 45 -11.27 28.54 5.30
C ASP A 45 -12.50 29.39 5.64
N ALA A 46 -12.29 30.68 5.94
CA ALA A 46 -13.33 31.66 6.26
C ALA A 46 -14.39 31.82 5.15
N THR A 47 -14.06 31.45 3.92
CA THR A 47 -15.01 31.37 2.80
C THR A 47 -16.02 30.21 2.90
N GLY A 48 -15.81 29.30 3.85
CA GLY A 48 -16.56 28.05 4.03
C GLY A 48 -16.09 26.91 3.12
N LEU A 49 -15.13 27.17 2.21
CA LEU A 49 -14.53 26.16 1.34
C LEU A 49 -13.55 25.29 2.11
N TYR A 50 -13.45 24.03 1.71
CA TYR A 50 -12.42 23.13 2.21
C TYR A 50 -11.23 23.07 1.26
N TYR A 51 -10.03 23.25 1.79
CA TYR A 51 -8.79 23.12 1.02
C TYR A 51 -8.27 21.68 1.08
N TYR A 52 -8.26 21.00 -0.08
CA TYR A 52 -7.79 19.61 -0.17
C TYR A 52 -6.35 19.49 -0.65
N GLY A 53 -5.73 20.56 -1.16
CA GLY A 53 -4.41 20.54 -1.77
C GLY A 53 -4.47 21.02 -3.22
N TYR A 54 -4.92 20.16 -4.12
CA TYR A 54 -5.04 20.49 -5.56
C TYR A 54 -6.34 21.25 -5.90
N ARG A 55 -7.39 21.05 -5.11
CA ARG A 55 -8.70 21.65 -5.35
C ARG A 55 -9.32 22.19 -4.06
N TYR A 56 -10.21 23.17 -4.24
CA TYR A 56 -11.13 23.61 -3.19
C TYR A 56 -12.48 22.91 -3.36
N TYR A 57 -13.08 22.54 -2.24
CA TYR A 57 -14.34 21.80 -2.18
C TYR A 57 -15.47 22.65 -1.59
N GLN A 58 -16.67 22.56 -2.18
CA GLN A 58 -17.89 23.24 -1.73
C GLN A 58 -18.81 22.26 -1.00
N PRO A 59 -18.81 22.25 0.36
CA PRO A 59 -19.61 21.30 1.12
C PRO A 59 -21.12 21.51 0.95
N TRP A 60 -21.58 22.76 0.75
CA TRP A 60 -22.99 23.07 0.50
C TRP A 60 -23.49 22.64 -0.88
N ALA A 61 -22.59 22.48 -1.85
CA ALA A 61 -22.93 22.10 -3.23
C ALA A 61 -22.58 20.63 -3.54
N GLY A 62 -21.81 19.96 -2.68
CA GLY A 62 -21.37 18.58 -2.86
C GLY A 62 -20.44 18.38 -4.06
N ARG A 63 -19.61 19.38 -4.41
CA ARG A 63 -18.74 19.34 -5.60
C ARG A 63 -17.47 20.18 -5.48
N TRP A 64 -16.53 19.92 -6.38
CA TRP A 64 -15.31 20.70 -6.52
C TRP A 64 -15.56 22.07 -7.16
N THR A 65 -14.77 23.08 -6.78
CA THR A 65 -14.83 24.42 -7.38
C THR A 65 -14.17 24.48 -8.77
N SER A 66 -13.24 23.57 -9.05
CA SER A 66 -12.51 23.44 -10.31
C SER A 66 -12.59 22.02 -10.85
N ALA A 67 -12.42 21.90 -12.18
CA ALA A 67 -12.29 20.61 -12.83
C ALA A 67 -11.05 19.87 -12.30
N ASP A 68 -11.14 18.54 -12.23
CA ASP A 68 -10.03 17.67 -11.86
C ASP A 68 -8.79 17.91 -12.75
N PRO A 69 -7.66 18.39 -12.19
CA PRO A 69 -6.46 18.62 -12.96
C PRO A 69 -5.78 17.32 -13.41
N ALA A 70 -6.12 16.17 -12.81
CA ALA A 70 -5.70 14.86 -13.30
C ALA A 70 -6.52 14.37 -14.51
N GLY A 71 -7.57 15.12 -14.91
CA GLY A 71 -8.44 14.76 -16.02
C GLY A 71 -9.44 13.66 -15.65
N ALA A 72 -9.88 12.88 -16.63
CA ALA A 72 -10.97 11.90 -16.46
C ALA A 72 -10.55 10.61 -15.73
N VAL A 73 -9.65 10.70 -14.75
CA VAL A 73 -9.14 9.57 -13.96
C VAL A 73 -10.16 9.01 -12.97
N ASP A 74 -11.09 9.84 -12.47
CA ASP A 74 -12.27 9.41 -11.72
C ASP A 74 -13.53 9.46 -12.60
N GLY A 75 -13.38 9.18 -13.89
CA GLY A 75 -14.46 9.25 -14.87
C GLY A 75 -14.73 10.65 -15.42
N LEU A 76 -15.73 10.74 -16.29
CA LEU A 76 -15.92 11.91 -17.18
C LEU A 76 -16.40 13.18 -16.46
N ASN A 77 -16.92 13.07 -15.23
CA ASN A 77 -17.39 14.23 -14.49
C ASN A 77 -16.29 14.78 -13.57
N LEU A 78 -15.53 15.74 -14.09
CA LEU A 78 -14.36 16.34 -13.44
C LEU A 78 -14.68 17.18 -12.19
N TYR A 79 -15.95 17.39 -11.86
CA TYR A 79 -16.38 18.16 -10.68
C TYR A 79 -16.98 17.28 -9.59
N ARG A 80 -17.05 15.96 -9.82
CA ARG A 80 -17.69 15.01 -8.91
C ARG A 80 -16.85 14.79 -7.64
N MET A 81 -17.50 14.85 -6.49
CA MET A 81 -16.88 14.51 -5.21
C MET A 81 -17.11 13.03 -4.88
N CYS A 82 -16.04 12.27 -4.58
CA CYS A 82 -16.13 10.94 -3.97
C CYS A 82 -17.12 9.98 -4.63
N ARG A 83 -17.23 9.99 -5.97
CA ARG A 83 -18.24 9.23 -6.74
C ARG A 83 -19.70 9.39 -6.23
N ASN A 84 -20.03 10.52 -5.63
CA ASN A 84 -21.30 10.79 -4.92
C ASN A 84 -21.57 9.88 -3.70
N ASN A 85 -20.53 9.28 -3.11
CA ASN A 85 -20.60 8.51 -1.88
C ASN A 85 -19.50 8.96 -0.88
N PRO A 86 -19.63 10.18 -0.32
CA PRO A 86 -18.65 10.78 0.59
C PRO A 86 -18.69 10.21 2.02
N VAL A 87 -19.67 9.35 2.33
CA VAL A 87 -19.73 8.62 3.61
C VAL A 87 -18.72 7.47 3.60
N THR A 88 -18.52 6.86 2.42
CA THR A 88 -17.64 5.70 2.25
C THR A 88 -16.27 6.11 1.71
N PHE A 89 -16.26 6.98 0.69
CA PHE A 89 -15.03 7.41 0.05
C PHE A 89 -14.54 8.73 0.63
N ARG A 90 -13.22 8.86 0.72
CA ARG A 90 -12.54 10.08 1.14
C ARG A 90 -11.52 10.45 0.08
N ASP A 91 -11.56 11.70 -0.39
CA ASP A 91 -10.52 12.24 -1.28
C ASP A 91 -9.37 12.81 -0.43
N SER A 92 -8.16 12.31 -0.64
CA SER A 92 -7.00 12.60 0.19
C SER A 92 -6.34 13.95 -0.17
N ASN A 93 -6.37 14.37 -1.43
CA ASN A 93 -5.63 15.56 -1.90
C ASN A 93 -6.41 16.40 -2.92
N GLY A 94 -7.63 16.00 -3.23
CA GLY A 94 -8.46 16.57 -4.28
C GLY A 94 -8.19 15.96 -5.64
N LEU A 95 -7.69 14.72 -5.73
CA LEU A 95 -7.44 13.98 -6.98
C LEU A 95 -7.82 12.51 -6.82
N LEU A 96 -9.00 12.21 -6.29
CA LEU A 96 -9.44 10.84 -6.04
C LEU A 96 -9.12 9.92 -7.23
N THR A 97 -8.13 9.05 -7.07
CA THR A 97 -7.64 8.23 -8.17
C THR A 97 -8.42 6.93 -8.27
N GLU A 98 -8.51 6.35 -9.48
CA GLU A 98 -9.07 5.00 -9.69
C GLU A 98 -8.44 3.98 -8.71
N ALA A 99 -7.16 4.14 -8.36
CA ALA A 99 -6.44 3.32 -7.38
C ALA A 99 -6.96 3.45 -5.93
N GLU A 100 -7.19 4.67 -5.45
CA GLU A 100 -7.78 4.90 -4.12
C GLU A 100 -9.21 4.33 -4.05
N ILE A 101 -9.96 4.42 -5.16
CA ILE A 101 -11.33 3.92 -5.22
C ILE A 101 -11.38 2.40 -5.26
N GLN A 102 -10.49 1.75 -6.02
CA GLN A 102 -10.37 0.29 -6.01
C GLN A 102 -9.94 -0.21 -4.62
N THR A 103 -9.03 0.49 -3.95
CA THR A 103 -8.58 0.16 -2.59
C THR A 103 -9.72 0.22 -1.57
N LEU A 104 -10.53 1.28 -1.60
CA LEU A 104 -11.70 1.42 -0.72
C LEU A 104 -12.85 0.45 -1.06
N MET A 105 -13.08 0.16 -2.35
CA MET A 105 -14.06 -0.85 -2.77
C MET A 105 -13.67 -2.26 -2.34
N LEU A 106 -12.37 -2.55 -2.30
CA LEU A 106 -11.82 -3.82 -1.80
C LEU A 106 -11.94 -3.93 -0.28
N GLN A 107 -11.59 -2.87 0.46
CA GLN A 107 -11.78 -2.79 1.91
C GLN A 107 -13.25 -2.94 2.32
N THR A 108 -14.16 -2.31 1.57
CA THR A 108 -15.61 -2.46 1.79
C THR A 108 -16.06 -3.90 1.52
N ARG A 109 -15.53 -4.56 0.47
CA ARG A 109 -15.77 -5.98 0.18
C ARG A 109 -15.27 -6.91 1.28
N GLN A 110 -14.11 -6.62 1.85
CA GLN A 110 -13.55 -7.35 2.99
C GLN A 110 -14.42 -7.17 4.25
N HIS A 111 -14.90 -5.95 4.51
CA HIS A 111 -15.83 -5.69 5.61
C HIS A 111 -17.20 -6.40 5.42
N MET A 112 -17.68 -6.50 4.17
CA MET A 112 -18.90 -7.27 3.82
C MET A 112 -18.72 -8.78 4.05
N SER A 113 -17.55 -9.33 3.74
CA SER A 113 -17.19 -10.74 4.01
C SER A 113 -17.18 -11.04 5.51
N GLN A 114 -16.73 -10.09 6.33
CA GLN A 114 -16.64 -10.23 7.78
C GLN A 114 -17.98 -10.04 8.51
N THR A 115 -18.91 -9.25 7.95
CA THR A 115 -20.17 -8.88 8.63
C THR A 115 -21.40 -9.64 8.13
N GLY A 116 -21.31 -10.38 7.02
CA GLY A 116 -22.35 -11.29 6.52
C GLY A 116 -23.64 -10.62 6.01
N LYS A 117 -23.63 -9.30 5.77
CA LYS A 117 -24.77 -8.59 5.19
C LYS A 117 -24.72 -8.65 3.66
N ASP A 118 -25.83 -9.11 3.07
CA ASP A 118 -25.98 -9.28 1.63
C ASP A 118 -25.87 -7.94 0.86
N LEU A 119 -25.17 -7.99 -0.27
CA LEU A 119 -24.89 -6.88 -1.18
C LEU A 119 -26.19 -6.21 -1.65
N GLU A 120 -27.28 -6.97 -1.84
CA GLU A 120 -28.58 -6.42 -2.23
C GLU A 120 -29.21 -5.55 -1.12
N SER A 121 -29.09 -5.95 0.15
CA SER A 121 -29.56 -5.16 1.29
C SER A 121 -28.72 -3.92 1.55
N VAL A 122 -27.43 -3.97 1.23
CA VAL A 122 -26.51 -2.82 1.31
C VAL A 122 -26.76 -1.86 0.15
N MET A 123 -26.94 -2.35 -1.08
CA MET A 123 -27.25 -1.52 -2.25
C MET A 123 -28.63 -0.85 -2.14
N HIS A 124 -29.65 -1.56 -1.64
CA HIS A 124 -31.00 -1.01 -1.47
C HIS A 124 -31.08 0.04 -0.36
N ASN A 125 -30.29 -0.10 0.72
CA ASN A 125 -30.30 0.85 1.84
C ASN A 125 -29.32 2.03 1.67
N ILE A 126 -28.24 1.88 0.88
CA ILE A 126 -27.21 2.91 0.72
C ILE A 126 -27.39 3.75 -0.55
N LEU A 127 -27.86 3.17 -1.65
CA LEU A 127 -28.01 3.89 -2.92
C LEU A 127 -29.41 4.47 -3.16
N GLY A 128 -30.41 4.08 -2.36
CA GLY A 128 -31.79 4.54 -2.50
C GLY A 128 -32.41 4.23 -3.87
N LEU A 129 -31.89 3.21 -4.57
CA LEU A 129 -32.37 2.82 -5.88
C LEU A 129 -33.46 1.78 -5.72
N ASN A 130 -34.63 2.10 -6.26
CA ASN A 130 -35.80 1.22 -6.20
C ASN A 130 -35.55 -0.02 -7.06
N GLY A 131 -36.32 -1.10 -6.84
CA GLY A 131 -36.15 -2.37 -7.55
C GLY A 131 -36.14 -2.26 -9.08
N ASP A 132 -36.81 -1.23 -9.63
CA ASP A 132 -36.87 -0.94 -11.06
C ASP A 132 -35.54 -0.38 -11.61
N ASP A 133 -34.83 0.46 -10.86
CA ASP A 133 -33.56 1.07 -11.29
C ASP A 133 -32.41 0.05 -11.30
N ALA A 134 -32.43 -0.88 -10.35
CA ALA A 134 -31.51 -2.02 -10.33
C ALA A 134 -31.75 -2.96 -11.52
N ALA A 135 -32.99 -3.10 -12.00
CA ALA A 135 -33.33 -3.86 -13.19
C ALA A 135 -32.84 -3.21 -14.49
N VAL A 136 -32.90 -1.87 -14.59
CA VAL A 136 -32.35 -1.10 -15.73
C VAL A 136 -30.82 -1.20 -15.78
N ILE A 137 -30.15 -1.17 -14.63
CA ILE A 137 -28.69 -1.37 -14.57
C ILE A 137 -28.32 -2.82 -14.93
N ARG A 138 -29.10 -3.82 -14.48
CA ARG A 138 -28.97 -5.22 -14.91
C ARG A 138 -29.13 -5.39 -16.42
N SER A 139 -30.12 -4.73 -17.04
CA SER A 139 -30.34 -4.81 -18.49
C SER A 139 -29.25 -4.10 -19.31
N ARG A 140 -28.60 -3.09 -18.74
CA ARG A 140 -27.46 -2.39 -19.37
C ARG A 140 -26.15 -3.16 -19.25
N LEU A 141 -25.93 -3.87 -18.15
CA LEU A 141 -24.76 -4.75 -17.95
C LEU A 141 -24.89 -6.08 -18.71
N GLY A 142 -26.11 -6.60 -18.88
CA GLY A 142 -26.38 -7.84 -19.61
C GLY A 142 -26.17 -7.78 -21.13
N ASN A 143 -26.01 -6.59 -21.72
CA ASN A 143 -25.76 -6.41 -23.16
C ASN A 143 -24.31 -6.05 -23.50
N THR A 144 -23.39 -6.02 -22.53
CA THR A 144 -21.96 -5.69 -22.75
C THR A 144 -21.00 -6.83 -22.45
N LEU A 145 -21.48 -8.04 -22.20
CA LEU A 145 -20.65 -9.24 -22.12
C LEU A 145 -21.25 -10.31 -23.04
N PRO A 146 -20.56 -10.74 -24.11
CA PRO A 146 -21.04 -11.85 -24.91
C PRO A 146 -20.95 -13.14 -24.09
N GLU A 147 -21.99 -13.97 -24.13
CA GLU A 147 -21.92 -15.32 -23.56
C GLU A 147 -20.86 -16.16 -24.30
N PRO A 148 -20.17 -17.07 -23.60
CA PRO A 148 -19.02 -17.77 -24.12
C PRO A 148 -19.46 -18.88 -25.07
N THR A 149 -19.41 -18.62 -26.37
CA THR A 149 -19.36 -19.70 -27.37
C THR A 149 -18.05 -19.63 -28.12
N ALA A 150 -17.32 -20.73 -28.06
CA ALA A 150 -16.02 -20.94 -28.67
C ALA A 150 -15.97 -20.55 -30.15
N SER A 151 -15.11 -19.59 -30.50
CA SER A 151 -14.22 -19.67 -31.67
C SER A 151 -13.24 -18.49 -31.72
N THR A 152 -12.01 -18.82 -32.05
CA THR A 152 -10.83 -17.99 -32.33
C THR A 152 -11.10 -16.79 -33.26
N SER A 153 -11.10 -15.55 -32.76
CA SER A 153 -10.71 -14.35 -33.56
C SER A 153 -10.49 -13.00 -32.80
N GLY A 154 -10.60 -12.92 -31.47
CA GLY A 154 -10.60 -11.61 -30.76
C GLY A 154 -9.24 -10.94 -30.49
N MET A 155 -8.12 -11.56 -30.89
CA MET A 155 -6.77 -11.10 -30.47
C MET A 155 -6.22 -9.93 -31.30
N SER A 156 -6.90 -9.52 -32.37
CA SER A 156 -6.44 -8.44 -33.26
C SER A 156 -6.98 -7.04 -32.93
N GLU A 157 -8.04 -6.93 -32.12
CA GLU A 157 -8.67 -5.63 -31.81
C GLU A 157 -8.05 -4.94 -30.58
N ILE A 158 -7.50 -5.70 -29.64
CA ILE A 158 -6.84 -5.17 -28.43
C ILE A 158 -5.48 -4.53 -28.79
N THR A 159 -4.73 -5.14 -29.72
CA THR A 159 -3.44 -4.61 -30.19
C THR A 159 -3.58 -3.28 -30.92
N ALA A 160 -4.66 -3.10 -31.69
CA ALA A 160 -4.94 -1.85 -32.41
C ALA A 160 -5.27 -0.67 -31.47
N LEU A 161 -5.92 -0.95 -30.34
CA LEU A 161 -6.17 0.04 -29.28
C LEU A 161 -4.91 0.38 -28.48
N GLN A 162 -4.01 -0.59 -28.26
CA GLN A 162 -2.71 -0.36 -27.61
C GLN A 162 -1.76 0.49 -28.47
N GLU A 163 -1.75 0.31 -29.79
CA GLU A 163 -0.92 1.12 -30.71
C GLU A 163 -1.43 2.57 -30.87
N GLN A 164 -2.75 2.80 -30.78
CA GLN A 164 -3.32 4.15 -30.79
C GLN A 164 -2.99 4.96 -29.52
N ILE A 165 -2.93 4.30 -28.37
CA ILE A 165 -2.58 4.94 -27.08
C ILE A 165 -1.09 5.29 -27.04
N ALA A 166 -0.21 4.45 -27.59
CA ALA A 166 1.23 4.72 -27.67
C ALA A 166 1.57 5.91 -28.59
N ALA A 167 0.78 6.13 -29.65
CA ALA A 167 0.99 7.22 -30.61
C ALA A 167 0.59 8.62 -30.07
N MET A 168 -0.23 8.69 -29.02
CA MET A 168 -0.72 9.96 -28.44
C MET A 168 0.20 10.55 -27.36
N SER A 169 1.19 9.79 -26.86
CA SER A 169 2.08 10.21 -25.76
C SER A 169 3.39 10.90 -26.20
N MET A 170 3.55 11.20 -27.49
CA MET A 170 4.82 11.71 -28.07
C MET A 170 4.88 13.23 -28.29
N THR A 171 3.98 14.04 -27.75
CA THR A 171 4.08 15.51 -27.89
C THR A 171 3.63 16.25 -26.65
N THR A 172 4.56 16.56 -25.75
CA THR A 172 4.65 17.86 -25.05
C THR A 172 5.91 17.90 -24.20
N GLU A 173 7.00 18.46 -24.76
CA GLU A 173 8.11 18.99 -23.96
C GLU A 173 7.66 20.31 -23.33
N TYR A 174 7.79 20.44 -22.01
CA TYR A 174 7.70 21.72 -21.32
C TYR A 174 8.96 21.92 -20.48
N VAL A 175 9.76 22.91 -20.86
CA VAL A 175 11.02 23.32 -20.22
C VAL A 175 10.74 24.52 -19.33
N HIS A 176 11.18 24.52 -18.08
CA HIS A 176 11.35 25.75 -17.28
C HIS A 176 12.48 25.63 -16.25
N PRO A 177 13.05 26.76 -15.77
CA PRO A 177 14.49 26.96 -15.69
C PRO A 177 15.03 26.97 -14.26
N HIS A 178 16.33 26.73 -14.16
CA HIS A 178 17.15 26.83 -12.96
C HIS A 178 16.95 28.13 -12.15
N MET A 179 16.79 27.99 -10.84
CA MET A 179 17.32 28.96 -9.87
C MET A 179 18.03 28.24 -8.72
N GLN A 180 19.35 28.45 -8.65
CA GLN A 180 20.20 28.19 -7.49
C GLN A 180 19.93 29.25 -6.42
N LEU A 181 19.79 28.85 -5.16
CA LEU A 181 20.21 29.69 -4.04
C LEU A 181 20.90 28.85 -2.95
N ALA A 182 21.98 29.43 -2.44
CA ALA A 182 23.02 28.82 -1.64
C ALA A 182 22.68 28.69 -0.15
N SER A 183 23.32 27.71 0.48
CA SER A 183 23.46 27.55 1.94
C SER A 183 24.54 28.51 2.48
N PRO A 184 24.55 28.81 3.80
CA PRO A 184 25.66 28.28 4.60
C PRO A 184 25.31 27.86 6.04
N MET A 185 25.99 26.78 6.49
CA MET A 185 26.70 26.50 7.76
C MET A 185 26.23 27.18 9.07
N ALA A 186 26.34 26.61 10.28
CA ALA A 186 26.75 25.33 10.88
C ALA A 186 26.50 25.48 12.39
N GLU A 187 26.26 24.40 13.16
CA GLU A 187 26.96 24.16 14.44
C GLU A 187 26.58 22.83 15.11
N SER A 188 27.58 22.26 15.76
CA SER A 188 27.68 20.92 16.34
C SER A 188 27.09 20.82 17.74
N LEU A 189 26.35 19.73 18.01
CA LEU A 189 26.18 19.19 19.37
C LEU A 189 26.47 17.69 19.36
N GLN A 190 27.55 17.31 20.06
CA GLN A 190 27.97 15.92 20.30
C GLN A 190 27.09 15.29 21.39
N CYS A 191 26.68 14.03 21.19
CA CYS A 191 26.04 13.19 22.22
C CYS A 191 27.07 12.27 22.92
N PRO A 192 26.86 11.92 24.21
CA PRO A 192 27.80 11.11 25.00
C PRO A 192 27.64 9.59 24.76
N PRO A 193 28.62 8.75 25.15
CA PRO A 193 28.69 7.35 24.73
C PRO A 193 27.74 6.46 25.54
N PHE A 194 27.01 5.59 24.84
CA PHE A 194 26.19 4.55 25.46
C PHE A 194 27.09 3.41 25.98
N THR A 195 26.97 3.12 27.27
CA THR A 195 27.60 1.97 27.92
C THR A 195 26.80 0.70 27.64
N SER A 196 27.49 -0.36 27.24
CA SER A 196 26.91 -1.66 26.89
C SER A 196 26.38 -2.37 28.14
N SER A 197 25.06 -2.56 28.22
CA SER A 197 24.49 -3.62 29.06
C SER A 197 24.34 -4.88 28.21
N GLY A 198 24.99 -5.96 28.63
CA GLY A 198 25.06 -7.23 27.91
C GLY A 198 23.73 -7.96 27.87
N LYS A 199 22.92 -7.68 26.84
CA LYS A 199 21.80 -8.53 26.41
C LYS A 199 22.23 -9.37 25.22
N SER A 200 21.77 -10.62 25.15
CA SER A 200 21.98 -11.48 23.98
C SER A 200 21.34 -10.82 22.75
N TYR A 201 21.90 -11.04 21.56
CA TYR A 201 21.35 -10.53 20.29
C TYR A 201 19.89 -11.00 20.06
N GLU A 202 19.51 -12.10 20.70
CA GLU A 202 18.15 -12.67 20.67
C GLU A 202 17.14 -11.83 21.47
N ASP A 203 17.56 -11.17 22.56
CA ASP A 203 16.66 -10.47 23.48
C ASP A 203 16.22 -9.08 22.97
N ILE A 204 16.90 -8.54 21.94
CA ILE A 204 16.70 -7.17 21.45
C ILE A 204 15.51 -7.10 20.48
N TYR A 205 15.05 -8.23 19.93
CA TYR A 205 14.04 -8.28 18.86
C TYR A 205 12.71 -8.96 19.24
N GLU A 206 12.50 -9.29 20.52
CA GLU A 206 11.31 -10.03 21.02
C GLU A 206 10.22 -9.15 21.67
N MET A 207 10.08 -7.88 21.28
CA MET A 207 8.98 -7.04 21.79
C MET A 207 7.71 -7.23 20.94
N GLY A 208 6.67 -7.85 21.52
CA GLY A 208 5.28 -7.49 21.22
C GLY A 208 4.28 -8.61 20.88
N SER A 209 4.71 -9.73 20.31
CA SER A 209 3.78 -10.77 19.83
C SER A 209 4.12 -12.18 20.32
N SER A 210 3.09 -12.94 20.70
CA SER A 210 3.24 -14.33 21.15
C SER A 210 3.70 -15.22 19.99
N LYS A 211 4.69 -16.08 20.24
CA LYS A 211 5.19 -17.06 19.26
C LYS A 211 4.13 -18.12 18.97
N VAL A 212 4.00 -18.51 17.72
CA VAL A 212 3.10 -19.56 17.24
C VAL A 212 3.93 -20.75 16.75
N PRO A 213 3.46 -22.00 16.91
CA PRO A 213 4.14 -23.16 16.36
C PRO A 213 4.35 -23.04 14.84
N LEU A 214 5.54 -23.42 14.37
CA LEU A 214 5.83 -23.42 12.93
C LEU A 214 5.02 -24.52 12.23
N PRO A 215 4.30 -24.20 11.14
CA PRO A 215 3.64 -25.23 10.34
C PRO A 215 4.66 -26.06 9.57
N ALA A 216 4.29 -27.30 9.23
CA ALA A 216 5.08 -28.15 8.35
C ALA A 216 4.92 -27.69 6.90
N ILE A 217 6.01 -27.32 6.25
CA ILE A 217 6.04 -26.97 4.83
C ILE A 217 6.48 -28.21 4.04
N THR A 218 5.53 -28.86 3.34
CA THR A 218 5.84 -30.08 2.58
C THR A 218 6.40 -29.76 1.19
N PRO A 219 7.20 -30.66 0.58
CA PRO A 219 7.68 -30.49 -0.80
C PRO A 219 6.54 -30.36 -1.82
N GLU A 220 5.40 -31.03 -1.60
CA GLU A 220 4.22 -30.90 -2.46
C GLU A 220 3.62 -29.50 -2.38
N LEU A 221 3.56 -28.91 -1.18
CA LEU A 221 3.09 -27.55 -0.99
C LEU A 221 4.00 -26.56 -1.73
N LEU A 222 5.32 -26.69 -1.57
CA LEU A 222 6.31 -25.88 -2.29
C LEU A 222 6.12 -25.96 -3.80
N THR A 223 6.02 -27.18 -4.33
CA THR A 223 5.83 -27.42 -5.77
C THR A 223 4.49 -26.87 -6.27
N SER A 224 3.42 -26.97 -5.47
CA SER A 224 2.11 -26.47 -5.84
C SER A 224 2.03 -24.95 -5.88
N GLN A 225 2.72 -24.26 -4.96
CA GLN A 225 2.70 -22.81 -4.85
C GLN A 225 3.66 -22.13 -5.82
N PHE A 226 4.75 -22.82 -6.18
CA PHE A 226 5.78 -22.30 -7.07
C PHE A 226 6.13 -23.34 -8.16
N PRO A 227 5.20 -23.59 -9.11
CA PRO A 227 5.34 -24.69 -10.07
C PRO A 227 6.51 -24.52 -11.05
N ASP A 228 6.85 -23.28 -11.40
CA ASP A 228 7.88 -22.94 -12.40
C ASP A 228 9.29 -22.78 -11.83
N MET A 229 9.52 -23.24 -10.58
CA MET A 229 10.83 -23.16 -9.94
C MET A 229 11.87 -24.05 -10.63
N SER A 230 13.07 -23.49 -10.85
CA SER A 230 14.22 -24.28 -11.27
C SER A 230 14.69 -25.22 -10.16
N GLU A 231 15.45 -26.26 -10.53
CA GLU A 231 16.03 -27.19 -9.56
C GLU A 231 16.92 -26.48 -8.52
N ALA A 232 17.65 -25.44 -8.96
CA ALA A 232 18.48 -24.64 -8.05
C ALA A 232 17.62 -23.84 -7.04
N ASP A 233 16.47 -23.33 -7.46
CA ASP A 233 15.56 -22.60 -6.56
C ASP A 233 14.93 -23.57 -5.54
N ARG A 234 14.58 -24.80 -5.96
CA ARG A 234 14.05 -25.84 -5.07
C ARG A 234 15.06 -26.21 -3.99
N GLN A 235 16.30 -26.48 -4.40
CA GLN A 235 17.41 -26.76 -3.47
C GLN A 235 17.66 -25.58 -2.51
N ALA A 236 17.46 -24.34 -2.96
CA ALA A 236 17.57 -23.18 -2.10
C ALA A 236 16.46 -23.14 -1.03
N LEU A 237 15.21 -23.46 -1.38
CA LEU A 237 14.11 -23.54 -0.41
C LEU A 237 14.30 -24.71 0.57
N GLU A 238 14.76 -25.87 0.10
CA GLU A 238 15.12 -27.00 0.98
C GLU A 238 16.26 -26.65 1.93
N TYR A 239 17.29 -25.95 1.43
CA TYR A 239 18.38 -25.44 2.26
C TYR A 239 17.87 -24.48 3.35
N ILE A 240 16.88 -23.65 3.04
CA ILE A 240 16.27 -22.73 4.01
C ILE A 240 15.39 -23.50 5.01
N ALA A 241 14.64 -24.50 4.56
CA ALA A 241 13.76 -25.29 5.41
C ALA A 241 14.51 -26.18 6.42
N ASP A 242 15.74 -26.57 6.11
CA ASP A 242 16.58 -27.41 6.95
C ASP A 242 16.94 -26.69 8.28
N PRO A 243 16.52 -27.23 9.43
CA PRO A 243 16.80 -26.65 10.73
C PRO A 243 18.29 -26.61 11.07
N GLU A 244 19.17 -27.35 10.38
CA GLU A 244 20.63 -27.24 10.55
C GLU A 244 21.21 -25.97 9.88
N ASN A 245 20.50 -25.39 8.90
CA ASN A 245 20.96 -24.22 8.15
C ASN A 245 20.29 -22.91 8.61
N PHE A 246 19.04 -22.98 9.04
CA PHE A 246 18.26 -21.81 9.50
C PHE A 246 17.48 -22.09 10.77
N SER A 247 17.26 -21.03 11.56
CA SER A 247 16.20 -20.98 12.57
C SER A 247 15.10 -20.05 12.09
N HIS A 248 13.85 -20.43 12.39
CA HIS A 248 12.67 -19.64 12.07
C HIS A 248 11.86 -19.39 13.34
N THR A 249 11.25 -18.22 13.42
CA THR A 249 10.25 -17.87 14.44
C THR A 249 9.08 -17.23 13.72
N LEU A 250 7.87 -17.69 14.05
CA LEU A 250 6.62 -17.10 13.59
C LEU A 250 5.87 -16.51 14.79
N ASN A 251 5.45 -15.27 14.66
CA ASN A 251 4.65 -14.56 15.65
C ASN A 251 3.17 -14.54 15.24
N ALA A 252 2.29 -14.37 16.22
CA ALA A 252 0.84 -14.36 16.01
C ALA A 252 0.34 -13.24 15.09
N ASP A 253 1.12 -12.16 14.95
CA ASP A 253 0.83 -11.03 14.06
C ASP A 253 1.27 -11.27 12.60
N GLY A 254 1.78 -12.46 12.26
CA GLY A 254 2.31 -12.77 10.93
C GLY A 254 3.78 -12.39 10.73
N THR A 255 4.47 -11.89 11.76
CA THR A 255 5.91 -11.61 11.68
C THR A 255 6.70 -12.92 11.66
N VAL A 256 7.55 -13.06 10.65
CA VAL A 256 8.47 -14.18 10.50
C VAL A 256 9.91 -13.67 10.59
N ILE A 257 10.69 -14.30 11.45
CA ILE A 257 12.12 -14.05 11.62
C ILE A 257 12.86 -15.30 11.19
N SER A 258 13.76 -15.17 10.22
CA SER A 258 14.66 -16.24 9.76
C SER A 258 16.11 -15.83 9.98
N ILE A 259 16.87 -16.67 10.68
CA ILE A 259 18.29 -16.43 10.99
C ILE A 259 19.11 -17.59 10.46
N SER A 260 20.17 -17.31 9.70
CA SER A 260 21.05 -18.38 9.22
C SER A 260 21.96 -18.87 10.35
N LYS A 261 21.95 -20.17 10.63
CA LYS A 261 22.84 -20.79 11.65
C LYS A 261 24.31 -20.75 11.24
N LYS A 262 24.59 -20.93 9.95
CA LYS A 262 25.97 -20.87 9.42
C LYS A 262 26.50 -19.44 9.32
N ARG A 263 25.63 -18.44 9.24
CA ARG A 263 25.98 -17.01 9.17
C ARG A 263 24.99 -16.19 10.01
N PRO A 264 25.15 -16.11 11.34
CA PRO A 264 24.17 -15.48 12.24
C PRO A 264 23.84 -14.01 11.96
N ASN A 265 24.74 -13.29 11.27
CA ASN A 265 24.49 -11.91 10.82
C ASN A 265 23.55 -11.81 9.61
N SER A 266 23.18 -12.94 8.99
CA SER A 266 22.15 -12.99 7.95
C SER A 266 20.79 -13.20 8.61
N ILE A 267 20.06 -12.10 8.77
CA ILE A 267 18.79 -12.02 9.50
C ILE A 267 17.72 -11.42 8.59
N PHE A 268 16.56 -12.07 8.53
CA PHE A 268 15.42 -11.65 7.72
C PHE A 268 14.19 -11.57 8.61
N ARG A 269 13.69 -10.35 8.84
CA ARG A 269 12.49 -10.04 9.61
C ARG A 269 11.49 -9.36 8.70
N ASN A 270 10.39 -10.04 8.44
CA ASN A 270 9.31 -9.58 7.58
C ASN A 270 7.97 -9.93 8.22
N ASN A 271 6.94 -9.15 7.95
CA ASN A 271 5.57 -9.42 8.36
C ASN A 271 4.73 -9.78 7.13
N TYR A 272 3.96 -10.86 7.24
CA TYR A 272 3.11 -11.34 6.17
C TYR A 272 1.67 -11.48 6.68
N THR A 273 0.79 -10.68 6.10
CA THR A 273 -0.66 -10.89 6.17
C THR A 273 -1.18 -11.36 4.81
N ALA A 274 -2.47 -11.67 4.75
CA ALA A 274 -3.12 -12.13 3.54
C ALA A 274 -3.17 -11.03 2.43
N ASP A 275 -2.98 -9.77 2.79
CA ASP A 275 -3.14 -8.61 1.92
C ASP A 275 -1.91 -7.68 1.86
N THR A 276 -1.08 -7.65 2.90
CA THR A 276 0.07 -6.75 3.02
C THR A 276 1.31 -7.48 3.47
N TRP A 277 2.42 -7.29 2.76
CA TRP A 277 3.72 -7.79 3.17
C TRP A 277 4.64 -6.64 3.53
N THR A 278 5.12 -6.62 4.78
CA THR A 278 6.04 -5.60 5.26
C THR A 278 7.42 -6.19 5.43
N PHE A 279 8.36 -5.71 4.62
CA PHE A 279 9.76 -6.10 4.68
C PHE A 279 10.52 -5.13 5.56
N ILE A 280 10.85 -5.58 6.78
CA ILE A 280 11.34 -4.71 7.86
C ILE A 280 12.86 -4.68 7.89
N SER A 281 13.50 -5.85 7.92
CA SER A 281 14.96 -5.95 7.93
C SER A 281 15.41 -7.20 7.21
N ASN A 282 16.19 -7.05 6.14
CA ASN A 282 16.63 -8.16 5.30
C ASN A 282 18.13 -8.06 5.08
N LEU A 283 18.89 -8.53 6.06
CA LEU A 283 20.34 -8.45 6.07
C LEU A 283 20.92 -9.77 5.56
N LYS A 284 21.73 -9.68 4.50
CA LYS A 284 22.47 -10.82 3.94
C LYS A 284 23.96 -10.56 4.15
N TYR A 285 24.59 -11.33 5.04
CA TYR A 285 26.01 -11.19 5.35
C TYR A 285 26.86 -12.20 4.55
N GLN A 286 27.82 -11.69 3.78
CA GLN A 286 28.75 -12.47 2.94
C GLN A 286 30.17 -11.88 3.04
N PRO A 287 30.96 -12.25 4.07
CA PRO A 287 32.29 -11.67 4.28
C PRO A 287 33.36 -12.23 3.33
N ASP A 288 33.13 -13.42 2.77
CA ASP A 288 34.08 -14.22 2.00
C ASP A 288 33.94 -14.05 0.48
N GLY A 289 32.96 -13.25 0.01
CA GLY A 289 32.64 -13.14 -1.42
C GLY A 289 32.13 -14.45 -2.04
N GLY A 290 31.82 -15.45 -1.22
CA GLY A 290 31.33 -16.75 -1.67
C GLY A 290 29.86 -16.69 -2.09
N THR A 291 29.49 -17.52 -3.05
CA THR A 291 28.09 -17.67 -3.47
C THR A 291 27.30 -18.35 -2.35
N LEU A 292 26.21 -17.70 -1.91
CA LEU A 292 25.24 -18.33 -1.01
C LEU A 292 24.29 -19.22 -1.81
N PRO A 293 23.84 -20.36 -1.27
CA PRO A 293 22.93 -21.27 -1.96
C PRO A 293 21.48 -20.74 -2.01
N TYR A 294 21.25 -19.47 -1.65
CA TYR A 294 19.93 -18.85 -1.64
C TYR A 294 19.98 -17.34 -1.91
N PHE A 295 18.84 -16.81 -2.37
CA PHE A 295 18.57 -15.38 -2.49
C PHE A 295 17.55 -14.92 -1.43
N ALA A 296 17.45 -13.60 -1.23
CA ALA A 296 16.45 -13.04 -0.31
C ALA A 296 15.01 -13.35 -0.77
N SER A 297 14.78 -13.51 -2.07
CA SER A 297 13.49 -13.95 -2.62
C SER A 297 13.12 -15.36 -2.14
N HIS A 298 14.08 -16.29 -2.05
CA HIS A 298 13.83 -17.64 -1.51
C HIS A 298 13.44 -17.59 -0.03
N ILE A 299 14.08 -16.71 0.74
CA ILE A 299 13.69 -16.48 2.14
C ILE A 299 12.26 -15.96 2.20
N ALA A 300 11.91 -15.00 1.35
CA ALA A 300 10.56 -14.44 1.31
C ALA A 300 9.50 -15.49 0.93
N GLN A 301 9.79 -16.37 -0.04
CA GLN A 301 8.92 -17.50 -0.42
C GLN A 301 8.70 -18.46 0.75
N TYR A 302 9.76 -18.83 1.46
CA TYR A 302 9.62 -19.73 2.61
C TYR A 302 8.88 -19.08 3.78
N GLN A 303 9.19 -17.82 4.09
CA GLN A 303 8.50 -17.07 5.16
C GLN A 303 7.02 -16.85 4.84
N TYR A 304 6.69 -16.53 3.59
CA TYR A 304 5.30 -16.47 3.13
C TYR A 304 4.57 -17.78 3.42
N LEU A 305 5.14 -18.94 3.09
CA LEU A 305 4.49 -20.22 3.34
C LEU A 305 4.27 -20.49 4.84
N LEU A 306 5.24 -20.13 5.69
CA LEU A 306 5.08 -20.25 7.14
C LEU A 306 3.89 -19.43 7.65
N ALA A 307 3.78 -18.17 7.21
CA ALA A 307 2.67 -17.30 7.60
C ALA A 307 1.34 -17.73 6.97
N ALA A 308 1.33 -18.06 5.68
CA ALA A 308 0.13 -18.40 4.92
C ALA A 308 -0.51 -19.71 5.37
N VAL A 309 0.30 -20.73 5.67
CA VAL A 309 -0.20 -22.00 6.22
C VAL A 309 -0.74 -21.78 7.63
N SER A 310 -0.02 -21.04 8.47
CA SER A 310 -0.48 -20.74 9.83
C SER A 310 -1.75 -19.88 9.85
N GLY A 311 -1.91 -18.98 8.89
CA GLY A 311 -3.04 -18.07 8.79
C GLY A 311 -4.21 -18.59 7.94
N GLY A 312 -4.05 -19.72 7.24
CA GLY A 312 -5.11 -20.34 6.43
C GLY A 312 -5.41 -19.64 5.10
N TRP A 313 -4.43 -18.95 4.50
CA TRP A 313 -4.58 -18.19 3.25
C TRP A 313 -3.52 -18.53 2.20
N VAL A 314 -3.07 -19.79 2.18
CA VAL A 314 -2.14 -20.31 1.15
C VAL A 314 -2.67 -20.03 -0.26
N GLY A 315 -1.80 -19.49 -1.12
CA GLY A 315 -2.11 -19.11 -2.49
C GLY A 315 -2.67 -17.69 -2.63
N GLN A 316 -3.05 -17.04 -1.53
CA GLN A 316 -3.41 -15.63 -1.55
C GLN A 316 -2.14 -14.78 -1.65
N MET A 317 -2.16 -13.79 -2.56
CA MET A 317 -1.07 -12.85 -2.78
C MET A 317 -1.44 -11.46 -2.24
N PRO A 318 -0.45 -10.66 -1.82
CA PRO A 318 -0.68 -9.35 -1.26
C PRO A 318 -1.06 -8.35 -2.36
N PHE A 319 -1.76 -7.31 -1.96
CA PHE A 319 -2.00 -6.13 -2.80
C PHE A 319 -0.94 -5.06 -2.56
N VAL A 320 -0.30 -5.06 -1.40
CA VAL A 320 0.72 -4.07 -1.04
C VAL A 320 1.96 -4.76 -0.48
N LEU A 321 3.13 -4.34 -0.96
CA LEU A 321 4.41 -4.67 -0.35
C LEU A 321 5.06 -3.39 0.17
N ILE A 322 5.34 -3.35 1.46
CA ILE A 322 5.96 -2.22 2.15
C ILE A 322 7.43 -2.55 2.40
N ARG A 323 8.34 -1.65 2.03
CA ARG A 323 9.71 -1.61 2.55
C ARG A 323 9.72 -0.61 3.69
N GLU A 324 9.80 -1.13 4.91
CA GLU A 324 9.81 -0.31 6.11
C GLU A 324 11.23 0.16 6.45
N ASN A 325 11.34 1.38 6.98
CA ASN A 325 12.55 1.99 7.51
C ASN A 325 13.77 1.85 6.59
N VAL A 326 13.64 2.31 5.34
CA VAL A 326 14.71 2.23 4.35
C VAL A 326 15.82 3.22 4.67
N ILE A 327 16.88 2.73 5.30
CA ILE A 327 18.08 3.52 5.66
C ILE A 327 19.17 3.53 4.57
N ASN A 328 18.97 2.81 3.46
CA ASN A 328 19.99 2.68 2.43
C ASN A 328 20.16 4.01 1.66
N GLN A 329 21.29 4.69 1.87
CA GLN A 329 21.51 6.03 1.31
C GLN A 329 21.44 6.07 -0.23
N THR A 330 21.91 5.02 -0.92
CA THR A 330 21.79 4.93 -2.38
C THR A 330 20.33 4.90 -2.83
N THR A 331 19.48 4.16 -2.10
CA THR A 331 18.04 4.13 -2.37
C THR A 331 17.41 5.50 -2.13
N LEU A 332 17.72 6.12 -1.00
CA LEU A 332 17.17 7.43 -0.62
C LEU A 332 17.57 8.51 -1.63
N ASN A 333 18.85 8.62 -1.98
CA ASN A 333 19.34 9.62 -2.93
C ASN A 333 18.73 9.43 -4.32
N ASN A 334 18.63 8.18 -4.80
CA ASN A 334 18.09 7.89 -6.14
C ASN A 334 16.58 8.09 -6.24
N THR A 335 15.88 8.33 -5.12
CA THR A 335 14.42 8.49 -5.06
C THR A 335 13.98 9.77 -4.37
N GLU A 336 14.92 10.66 -4.01
CA GLU A 336 14.67 11.79 -3.11
C GLU A 336 13.57 12.74 -3.63
N TRP A 337 13.50 12.92 -4.95
CA TRP A 337 12.60 13.89 -5.60
C TRP A 337 11.65 13.26 -6.62
N LEU A 338 11.60 11.93 -6.69
CA LEU A 338 10.80 11.23 -7.68
C LEU A 338 9.40 10.91 -7.14
N ASN A 339 8.41 10.90 -8.03
CA ASN A 339 7.05 10.44 -7.75
C ASN A 339 6.48 9.66 -8.95
N GLY A 340 5.33 9.01 -8.76
CA GLY A 340 4.62 8.30 -9.82
C GLY A 340 5.45 7.25 -10.55
N GLU A 341 5.38 7.26 -11.89
CA GLU A 341 6.05 6.27 -12.74
C GLU A 341 7.59 6.38 -12.71
N GLU A 342 8.12 7.59 -12.55
CA GLU A 342 9.56 7.83 -12.42
C GLU A 342 10.09 7.23 -11.12
N LEU A 343 9.35 7.42 -10.01
CA LEU A 343 9.68 6.80 -8.73
C LEU A 343 9.64 5.28 -8.82
N LYS A 344 8.58 4.72 -9.42
CA LYS A 344 8.47 3.27 -9.61
C LYS A 344 9.66 2.72 -10.38
N THR A 345 9.98 3.33 -11.51
CA THR A 345 11.09 2.91 -12.37
C THR A 345 12.43 3.03 -11.66
N ALA A 346 12.70 4.18 -11.03
CA ALA A 346 13.96 4.41 -10.33
C ALA A 346 14.10 3.50 -9.12
N PHE A 347 13.05 3.33 -8.32
CA PHE A 347 13.06 2.44 -7.17
C PHE A 347 13.39 1.01 -7.62
N LEU A 348 12.57 0.41 -8.49
CA LEU A 348 12.70 -1.01 -8.85
C LEU A 348 14.01 -1.31 -9.61
N ASN A 349 14.46 -0.42 -10.49
CA ASN A 349 15.57 -0.70 -11.38
C ASN A 349 16.91 -0.12 -10.89
N ASN A 350 16.89 0.99 -10.15
CA ASN A 350 18.09 1.77 -9.84
C ASN A 350 18.42 1.84 -8.35
N THR A 351 17.71 1.10 -7.48
CA THR A 351 18.02 1.06 -6.04
C THR A 351 18.31 -0.36 -5.54
N PRO A 352 19.21 -0.53 -4.54
CA PRO A 352 19.41 -1.84 -3.90
C PRO A 352 18.14 -2.45 -3.33
N ASN A 353 17.31 -1.65 -2.63
CA ASN A 353 16.07 -2.13 -2.03
C ASN A 353 15.04 -2.52 -3.09
N GLY A 354 14.86 -1.68 -4.12
CA GLY A 354 13.90 -1.98 -5.18
C GLY A 354 14.34 -3.10 -6.11
N LYS A 355 15.65 -3.31 -6.36
CA LYS A 355 16.14 -4.52 -7.06
C LYS A 355 15.83 -5.80 -6.30
N SER A 356 15.96 -5.76 -4.97
CA SER A 356 15.53 -6.88 -4.11
C SER A 356 14.02 -7.08 -4.18
N THR A 357 13.24 -5.99 -4.16
CA THR A 357 11.77 -6.04 -4.34
C THR A 357 11.39 -6.65 -5.68
N ALA A 358 11.97 -6.19 -6.79
CA ALA A 358 11.69 -6.70 -8.13
C ALA A 358 11.94 -8.22 -8.23
N LYS A 359 13.02 -8.73 -7.60
CA LYS A 359 13.29 -10.17 -7.54
C LYS A 359 12.25 -10.95 -6.73
N ILE A 360 11.73 -10.36 -5.65
CA ILE A 360 10.64 -10.95 -4.88
C ILE A 360 9.38 -10.98 -5.74
N LEU A 361 9.02 -9.85 -6.35
CA LEU A 361 7.84 -9.76 -7.21
C LEU A 361 7.89 -10.80 -8.34
N GLN A 362 9.03 -10.93 -9.02
CA GLN A 362 9.25 -11.97 -10.03
C GLN A 362 9.06 -13.39 -9.47
N ALA A 363 9.58 -13.67 -8.28
CA ALA A 363 9.47 -15.00 -7.65
C ALA A 363 8.03 -15.38 -7.28
N PHE A 364 7.14 -14.40 -7.14
CA PHE A 364 5.72 -14.58 -6.85
C PHE A 364 4.80 -14.28 -8.05
N LYS A 365 5.37 -14.00 -9.23
CA LYS A 365 4.61 -13.56 -10.43
C LYS A 365 3.70 -12.37 -10.12
N LEU A 366 4.29 -11.35 -9.49
CA LEU A 366 3.63 -10.10 -9.15
C LEU A 366 4.24 -8.98 -9.98
N SER A 367 3.40 -8.05 -10.41
CA SER A 367 3.80 -6.82 -11.09
C SER A 367 3.54 -5.63 -10.18
N ALA A 368 4.43 -4.65 -10.22
CA ALA A 368 4.26 -3.39 -9.49
C ALA A 368 3.42 -2.41 -10.33
N ILE A 369 2.28 -1.99 -9.79
CA ILE A 369 1.41 -0.97 -10.39
C ILE A 369 2.01 0.42 -10.15
N SER A 370 2.27 0.73 -8.87
CA SER A 370 2.81 2.02 -8.43
C SER A 370 3.78 1.81 -7.26
N VAL A 371 4.62 2.82 -7.03
CA VAL A 371 5.46 2.93 -5.83
C VAL A 371 5.20 4.30 -5.23
N GLU A 372 4.88 4.33 -3.94
CA GLU A 372 4.73 5.53 -3.15
C GLU A 372 5.83 5.58 -2.08
N LYS A 373 6.27 6.79 -1.76
CA LYS A 373 7.29 7.04 -0.74
C LYS A 373 6.65 7.85 0.37
N GLU A 374 6.71 7.32 1.58
CA GLU A 374 6.11 7.92 2.77
C GLU A 374 7.18 8.24 3.81
N TYR A 375 6.95 9.31 4.57
CA TYR A 375 7.80 9.73 5.68
C TYR A 375 7.00 9.61 6.97
N VAL A 376 7.38 8.67 7.83
CA VAL A 376 6.73 8.42 9.12
C VAL A 376 7.79 8.55 10.20
N ASP A 377 7.64 9.49 11.14
CA ASP A 377 8.56 9.68 12.27
C ASP A 377 10.06 9.73 11.92
N ARG A 378 10.39 10.35 10.76
CA ARG A 378 11.73 10.46 10.15
C ARG A 378 12.25 9.19 9.48
N GLU A 379 11.46 8.13 9.46
CA GLU A 379 11.72 6.93 8.68
C GLU A 379 11.14 7.07 7.27
N VAL A 380 11.78 6.43 6.29
CA VAL A 380 11.34 6.46 4.89
C VAL A 380 10.84 5.08 4.51
N ASN A 381 9.57 5.01 4.16
CA ASN A 381 8.90 3.78 3.74
C ASN A 381 8.60 3.84 2.24
N PHE A 382 8.64 2.68 1.58
CA PHE A 382 8.19 2.54 0.19
C PHE A 382 7.04 1.55 0.13
N SER A 383 5.87 2.02 -0.29
CA SER A 383 4.67 1.23 -0.49
C SER A 383 4.57 0.87 -1.97
N VAL A 384 4.57 -0.42 -2.30
CA VAL A 384 4.47 -0.92 -3.67
C VAL A 384 3.12 -1.57 -3.86
N LEU A 385 2.28 -1.00 -4.72
CA LEU A 385 0.99 -1.57 -5.07
C LEU A 385 1.18 -2.68 -6.11
N LEU A 386 0.53 -3.82 -5.92
CA LEU A 386 0.80 -5.06 -6.66
C LEU A 386 -0.41 -5.61 -7.39
N MET A 387 -0.15 -6.32 -8.49
CA MET A 387 -1.13 -7.14 -9.20
C MET A 387 -0.51 -8.49 -9.60
N PRO A 388 -1.25 -9.61 -9.51
CA PRO A 388 -0.82 -10.88 -10.10
C PRO A 388 -0.55 -10.74 -11.60
N GLU A 389 0.53 -11.37 -12.08
CA GLU A 389 0.79 -11.59 -13.49
C GLU A 389 -0.02 -12.81 -13.93
N TYR A 390 -0.95 -12.61 -14.86
CA TYR A 390 -1.83 -13.65 -15.41
C TYR A 390 -1.23 -14.32 -16.66
#